data_AF-A0A1W1BPP4-F1
#
_entry.id   AF-A0A1W1BPP4-F1
#
_cell.length_a   1.000
_cell.length_b   1.000
_cell.length_c   1.000
_cell.angle_alpha   90.00
_cell.angle_beta   90.00
_cell.angle_gamma   90.00
#
_symmetry.space_group_name_H-M   'P 1'
#
loop_
_entity.id
_entity.type
_entity.pdbx_description
1 polymer ?
#
loop_
_entity_poly.entity_id
_entity_poly.type
_entity_poly.pdbx_seq_one_letter_code
_entity_poly.pdbx_strand_id
1 'polypeptide(L)'
;MCNTDGSKNKDIQTLALTEEQAEKVKNLLSMKKAIKNKTDLLYLLEANGNYKIGITGNLASRMKDIQTGNPYLVKLVCTIEMEDPQELEQSLHKLFKDKRMMGEWFNLNKKDVKYIKSLRGVENV
;
A
#
# COMPACT_ATOMS: atom_id res chain seq x y z
N MET A 1 -48.43 -10.21 -8.69
CA MET A 1 -48.63 -9.06 -9.60
C MET A 1 -48.65 -7.80 -8.76
N CYS A 2 -47.66 -6.92 -8.93
CA CYS A 2 -47.72 -5.50 -8.57
C CYS A 2 -46.65 -4.76 -9.42
N ASN A 3 -46.96 -3.51 -9.74
CA ASN A 3 -46.56 -2.81 -10.96
C ASN A 3 -45.35 -1.88 -10.79
N THR A 4 -44.83 -1.50 -11.95
CA THR A 4 -43.94 -0.40 -12.33
C THR A 4 -44.09 0.92 -11.55
N ASP A 5 -42.96 1.57 -11.23
CA ASP A 5 -42.70 3.02 -11.39
C ASP A 5 -41.17 3.26 -11.29
N GLY A 6 -40.50 3.81 -12.30
CA GLY A 6 -40.28 5.26 -12.40
C GLY A 6 -39.04 5.66 -11.57
N SER A 7 -37.83 5.69 -12.13
CA SER A 7 -37.35 6.93 -12.74
C SER A 7 -36.07 6.67 -13.53
N LYS A 8 -36.17 6.89 -14.85
CA LYS A 8 -35.04 7.25 -15.69
C LYS A 8 -34.66 8.68 -15.31
N ASN A 9 -33.50 8.90 -14.68
CA ASN A 9 -32.80 10.17 -14.82
C ASN A 9 -31.55 9.94 -15.64
N LYS A 10 -31.75 10.14 -16.95
CA LYS A 10 -30.69 10.38 -17.93
C LYS A 10 -30.20 11.81 -17.72
N ASP A 11 -29.32 12.03 -16.77
CA ASP A 11 -28.41 13.18 -16.83
C ASP A 11 -27.17 12.74 -17.60
N ILE A 12 -27.35 12.61 -18.92
CA ILE A 12 -26.26 12.80 -19.87
C ILE A 12 -25.93 14.30 -19.79
N GLN A 13 -25.14 14.71 -18.80
CA GLN A 13 -24.41 15.99 -18.83
C GLN A 13 -23.00 15.73 -19.37
N THR A 14 -22.92 15.02 -20.50
CA THR A 14 -21.74 14.98 -21.35
C THR A 14 -21.84 16.14 -22.34
N LEU A 15 -21.67 17.37 -21.90
CA LEU A 15 -21.50 18.52 -22.81
C LEU A 15 -20.42 19.46 -22.28
N ALA A 16 -19.26 19.39 -22.94
CA ALA A 16 -18.20 20.37 -22.97
C ALA A 16 -17.87 21.03 -21.62
N LEU A 17 -17.10 20.32 -20.79
CA LEU A 17 -16.23 21.01 -19.83
C LEU A 17 -15.38 21.98 -20.64
N THR A 18 -15.64 23.29 -20.48
CA THR A 18 -14.81 24.33 -21.08
C THR A 18 -13.36 24.07 -20.71
N GLU A 19 -12.43 24.44 -21.59
CA GLU A 19 -10.99 24.22 -21.38
C GLU A 19 -10.54 24.75 -20.00
N GLU A 20 -11.17 25.83 -19.51
CA GLU A 20 -10.98 26.35 -18.16
C GLU A 20 -11.43 25.40 -17.03
N GLN A 21 -12.57 24.70 -17.17
CA GLN A 21 -12.99 23.72 -16.16
C GLN A 21 -12.14 22.46 -16.20
N ALA A 22 -11.66 22.04 -17.37
CA ALA A 22 -10.71 20.93 -17.49
C ALA A 22 -9.36 21.27 -16.82
N GLU A 23 -8.89 22.52 -16.94
CA GLU A 23 -7.65 23.00 -16.32
C GLU A 23 -7.79 23.13 -14.79
N LYS A 24 -8.94 23.59 -14.30
CA LYS A 24 -9.28 23.58 -12.86
C LYS A 24 -9.37 22.16 -12.31
N VAL A 25 -9.95 21.19 -13.02
CA VAL A 25 -9.98 19.78 -12.60
C VAL A 25 -8.57 19.20 -12.61
N LYS A 26 -7.73 19.50 -13.61
CA LYS A 26 -6.31 19.11 -13.65
C LYS A 26 -5.53 19.67 -12.47
N ASN A 27 -5.73 20.95 -12.14
CA ASN A 27 -5.11 21.60 -10.99
C ASN A 27 -5.64 21.06 -9.67
N LEU A 28 -6.94 20.78 -9.55
CA LEU A 28 -7.50 20.15 -8.36
C LEU A 28 -6.95 18.72 -8.17
N LEU A 29 -6.75 17.98 -9.26
CA LEU A 29 -6.12 16.66 -9.23
C LEU A 29 -4.62 16.75 -8.89
N SER A 30 -3.89 17.75 -9.41
CA SER A 30 -2.47 17.96 -9.10
C SER A 30 -2.26 18.46 -7.67
N MET A 31 -3.14 19.34 -7.17
CA MET A 31 -3.17 19.81 -5.79
C MET A 31 -3.58 18.70 -4.83
N LYS A 32 -4.57 17.86 -5.15
CA LYS A 32 -4.87 16.64 -4.38
C LYS A 32 -3.69 15.68 -4.36
N LYS A 33 -2.88 15.61 -5.43
CA LYS A 33 -1.65 14.80 -5.47
C LYS A 33 -0.55 15.38 -4.57
N ALA A 34 -0.49 16.70 -4.41
CA ALA A 34 0.43 17.39 -3.51
C ALA A 34 -0.02 17.41 -2.04
N ILE A 35 -1.33 17.48 -1.78
CA ILE A 35 -1.96 17.42 -0.44
C ILE A 35 -2.11 15.99 0.06
N LYS A 36 -1.88 14.99 -0.81
CA LYS A 36 -1.72 13.61 -0.38
C LYS A 36 -0.40 13.53 0.40
N ASN A 37 -0.46 13.85 1.69
CA ASN A 37 0.54 13.44 2.66
C ASN A 37 0.83 11.98 2.32
N LYS A 38 2.05 11.76 1.84
CA LYS A 38 2.46 10.44 1.38
C LYS A 38 2.58 9.63 2.67
N THR A 39 1.50 8.97 3.04
CA THR A 39 1.52 7.93 4.06
C THR A 39 2.38 6.81 3.49
N ASP A 40 3.68 6.93 3.72
CA ASP A 40 4.58 5.84 3.48
C ASP A 40 4.17 4.75 4.51
N LEU A 41 3.82 3.58 4.00
CA LEU A 41 3.44 2.43 4.82
C LEU A 41 4.60 1.45 4.84
N LEU A 42 4.86 0.87 6.00
CA LEU A 42 5.78 -0.24 6.13
C LEU A 42 5.05 -1.54 5.79
N TYR A 43 5.66 -2.40 4.98
CA TYR A 43 5.10 -3.70 4.62
C TYR A 43 6.05 -4.82 5.00
N LEU A 44 5.46 -5.97 5.31
CA LEU A 44 6.14 -7.25 5.49
C LEU A 44 5.64 -8.22 4.42
N LEU A 45 6.55 -8.63 3.53
CA LEU A 45 6.26 -9.66 2.52
C LEU A 45 6.91 -10.96 2.92
N GLU A 46 6.31 -12.09 2.56
CA GLU A 46 6.87 -13.43 2.68
C GLU A 46 7.05 -14.02 1.28
N ALA A 47 8.22 -14.61 1.04
CA ALA A 47 8.48 -15.41 -0.14
C ALA A 47 9.39 -16.58 0.23
N ASN A 48 8.86 -17.80 0.07
CA ASN A 48 9.58 -19.05 0.30
C ASN A 48 10.21 -19.13 1.71
N GLY A 49 9.47 -18.69 2.74
CA GLY A 49 9.92 -18.69 4.13
C GLY A 49 10.83 -17.52 4.52
N ASN A 50 11.16 -16.63 3.59
CA ASN A 50 11.96 -15.43 3.83
C ASN A 50 11.08 -14.20 3.85
N TYR A 51 11.46 -13.20 4.64
CA TYR A 51 10.64 -12.03 4.85
C TYR A 51 11.34 -10.76 4.37
N LYS A 52 10.62 -9.90 3.65
CA LYS A 52 11.13 -8.59 3.24
C LYS A 52 10.43 -7.49 4.03
N ILE A 53 11.21 -6.64 4.67
CA ILE A 53 10.75 -5.44 5.38
C ILE A 53 11.10 -4.23 4.51
N GLY A 54 10.11 -3.43 4.14
CA GLY A 54 10.36 -2.19 3.41
C GLY A 54 9.21 -1.20 3.55
N ILE A 55 9.44 0.03 3.09
CA ILE A 55 8.45 1.09 3.09
C ILE A 55 8.00 1.41 1.66
N THR A 56 6.77 1.87 1.48
CA THR A 56 6.28 2.31 0.18
C THR A 56 5.10 3.26 0.32
N GLY A 57 4.98 4.22 -0.59
CA GLY A 57 3.73 4.97 -0.78
C GLY A 57 2.73 4.27 -1.72
N ASN A 58 3.09 3.14 -2.34
CA ASN A 58 2.23 2.43 -3.30
C ASN A 58 2.46 0.91 -3.29
N LEU A 59 1.78 0.23 -2.35
CA LEU A 59 1.94 -1.21 -2.12
C LEU A 59 1.60 -2.06 -3.35
N ALA A 60 0.53 -1.73 -4.06
CA ALA A 60 0.07 -2.51 -5.22
C ALA A 60 1.12 -2.52 -6.35
N SER A 61 1.68 -1.36 -6.67
CA SER A 61 2.75 -1.26 -7.68
C SER A 61 4.01 -1.99 -7.20
N ARG A 62 4.38 -1.81 -5.93
CA ARG A 62 5.61 -2.39 -5.38
C ARG A 62 5.54 -3.91 -5.28
N MET A 63 4.38 -4.46 -4.93
CA MET A 63 4.16 -5.91 -4.85
C MET A 63 4.27 -6.58 -6.21
N LYS A 64 3.71 -5.97 -7.28
CA LYS A 64 3.85 -6.48 -8.66
C LYS A 64 5.31 -6.49 -9.12
N ASP A 65 6.04 -5.44 -8.80
CA ASP A 65 7.46 -5.30 -9.13
C ASP A 65 8.29 -6.40 -8.46
N ILE A 66 8.07 -6.61 -7.16
CA ILE A 66 8.76 -7.65 -6.38
C ILE A 66 8.36 -9.05 -6.87
N GLN A 67 7.09 -9.29 -7.22
CA GLN A 67 6.65 -10.57 -7.78
C GLN A 67 7.27 -10.86 -9.15
N THR A 68 7.50 -9.84 -9.97
CA THR A 68 8.11 -10.02 -11.30
C THR A 68 9.57 -10.45 -11.18
N GLY A 69 10.29 -9.95 -10.17
CA GLY A 69 11.68 -10.32 -9.89
C GLY A 69 11.85 -11.56 -9.01
N ASN A 70 10.77 -12.15 -8.49
CA ASN A 70 10.83 -13.30 -7.59
C ASN A 70 10.12 -14.51 -8.19
N PRO A 71 10.81 -15.65 -8.42
CA PRO A 71 10.18 -16.85 -8.96
C PRO A 71 9.18 -17.49 -7.97
N TYR A 72 9.22 -17.12 -6.69
CA TYR A 72 8.29 -17.59 -5.68
C TYR A 72 7.11 -16.64 -5.50
N LEU A 73 5.97 -17.17 -5.05
CA LEU A 73 4.79 -16.38 -4.74
C LEU A 73 5.08 -15.45 -3.56
N VAL A 74 4.97 -14.15 -3.80
CA VAL A 74 5.16 -13.10 -2.81
C VAL A 74 3.83 -12.84 -2.12
N LYS A 75 3.77 -13.08 -0.81
CA LYS A 75 2.56 -12.88 0.00
C LYS A 75 2.72 -11.68 0.90
N LEU A 76 1.68 -10.87 0.99
CA LEU A 76 1.61 -9.80 1.98
C LEU A 76 1.26 -10.39 3.35
N VAL A 77 2.13 -10.18 4.33
CA VAL A 77 1.96 -10.67 5.71
C VAL A 77 1.33 -9.61 6.60
N CYS A 78 1.81 -8.37 6.48
CA CYS A 78 1.37 -7.25 7.32
C CYS A 78 1.71 -5.92 6.66
N THR A 79 0.93 -4.90 6.99
CA THR A 79 1.15 -3.50 6.62
C THR A 79 0.94 -2.62 7.83
N ILE A 80 1.84 -1.66 8.02
CA ILE A 80 1.83 -0.72 9.13
C ILE A 80 1.75 0.67 8.51
N GLU A 81 0.61 1.33 8.69
CA GLU A 81 0.41 2.71 8.28
C GLU A 81 0.85 3.62 9.42
N MET A 82 1.78 4.53 9.12
CA MET A 82 2.40 5.41 10.11
C MET A 82 2.89 6.68 9.43
N GLU A 83 3.02 7.75 10.21
CA GLU A 83 3.46 9.05 9.69
C GLU A 83 4.95 9.03 9.31
N ASP A 84 5.78 8.30 10.07
CA ASP A 84 7.21 8.14 9.81
C ASP A 84 7.64 6.65 9.83
N PRO A 85 7.41 5.90 8.74
CA PRO A 85 7.79 4.49 8.65
C PRO A 85 9.30 4.27 8.54
N GLN A 86 10.07 5.32 8.26
CA GLN A 86 11.50 5.22 8.03
C GLN A 86 12.24 4.90 9.33
N GLU A 87 11.90 5.58 10.43
CA GLU A 87 12.50 5.30 11.74
C GLU A 87 12.19 3.87 12.22
N LEU A 88 10.96 3.39 11.98
CA LEU A 88 10.58 2.01 12.32
C LEU A 88 11.30 0.99 11.44
N GLU A 89 11.38 1.21 10.13
CA GLU A 89 12.11 0.33 9.21
C GLU A 89 13.56 0.18 9.64
N GLN A 90 14.26 1.30 9.89
CA GLN A 90 15.64 1.29 10.38
C GLN A 90 15.76 0.56 11.72
N SER A 91 14.82 0.79 12.63
CA SER A 91 14.79 0.11 13.94
C SER A 91 14.63 -1.40 13.79
N LEU A 92 13.75 -1.85 12.89
CA LEU A 92 13.55 -3.27 12.59
C LEU A 92 14.75 -3.89 11.87
N HIS A 93 15.37 -3.18 10.93
CA HIS A 93 16.59 -3.62 10.26
C HIS A 93 17.76 -3.77 11.25
N LYS A 94 17.87 -2.87 12.24
CA LYS A 94 18.84 -2.96 13.33
C LYS A 94 18.52 -4.14 14.26
N LEU A 95 17.25 -4.30 14.65
CA LEU A 95 16.78 -5.37 15.54
C LEU A 95 16.99 -6.76 14.94
N PHE A 96 16.78 -6.91 13.63
CA PHE A 96 16.91 -8.17 12.91
C PHE A 96 18.19 -8.25 12.08
N LYS A 97 19.20 -7.44 12.40
CA LYS A 97 20.48 -7.41 11.67
C LYS A 97 21.15 -8.79 11.62
N ASP A 98 21.13 -9.53 12.73
CA ASP A 98 21.64 -10.91 12.83
C ASP A 98 20.86 -11.93 12.00
N LYS A 99 19.63 -11.59 11.59
CA LYS A 99 18.75 -12.44 10.76
C LYS A 99 18.68 -11.96 9.31
N ARG A 100 19.44 -10.92 8.96
CA ARG A 100 19.48 -10.35 7.61
C ARG A 100 20.22 -11.32 6.69
N MET A 101 19.58 -11.65 5.57
CA MET A 101 20.17 -12.50 4.54
C MET A 101 20.79 -11.66 3.43
N MET A 102 20.00 -11.25 2.45
CA MET A 102 20.48 -10.49 1.29
C MET A 102 19.64 -9.25 1.07
N GLY A 103 20.27 -8.07 1.01
CA GLY A 103 19.57 -6.81 0.82
C GLY A 103 18.59 -6.54 1.95
N GLU A 104 17.30 -6.50 1.65
CA GLU A 104 16.22 -6.25 2.62
C GLU A 104 15.46 -7.54 3.02
N TRP A 105 16.02 -8.71 2.73
CA TRP A 105 15.45 -10.01 3.09
C TRP A 105 16.00 -10.51 4.42
N PHE A 106 15.12 -11.06 5.26
CA PHE A 106 15.39 -11.51 6.63
C PHE A 106 14.82 -12.91 6.85
N ASN A 107 15.55 -13.74 7.59
CA ASN A 107 15.10 -15.05 8.04
C ASN A 107 14.36 -14.91 9.38
N LEU A 108 13.11 -14.44 9.33
CA LEU A 108 12.29 -14.20 10.52
C LEU A 108 11.54 -15.46 10.96
N ASN A 109 11.51 -15.69 12.27
CA ASN A 109 10.69 -16.75 12.86
C ASN A 109 9.28 -16.23 13.16
N LYS A 110 8.36 -17.17 13.46
CA LYS A 110 6.97 -16.85 13.84
C LYS A 110 6.86 -15.83 14.97
N LYS A 111 7.80 -15.85 15.94
CA LYS A 111 7.86 -14.88 17.04
C LYS A 111 8.20 -13.47 16.56
N ASP A 112 9.15 -13.35 15.63
CA ASP A 112 9.58 -12.08 15.06
C ASP A 112 8.47 -11.46 14.22
N VAL A 113 7.83 -12.28 13.37
CA VAL A 113 6.67 -11.84 12.58
C VAL A 113 5.54 -11.38 13.49
N LYS A 114 5.26 -12.11 14.58
CA LYS A 114 4.24 -11.72 15.56
C LYS A 114 4.59 -10.40 16.24
N TYR A 115 5.87 -10.18 16.57
CA TYR A 115 6.33 -8.91 17.11
C TYR A 115 6.09 -7.75 16.14
N ILE A 116 6.48 -7.89 14.87
CA ILE A 116 6.26 -6.86 13.84
C ILE A 116 4.77 -6.56 13.68
N LYS A 117 3.92 -7.59 13.61
CA LYS A 117 2.45 -7.43 13.55
C LYS A 117 1.89 -6.66 14.75
N SER A 118 2.55 -6.73 15.91
CA SER A 118 2.13 -6.05 17.14
C SER A 118 2.51 -4.55 17.18
N LEU A 119 3.37 -4.07 16.28
CA LEU A 119 3.84 -2.67 16.26
C LEU A 119 2.81 -1.66 15.69
N ARG A 120 1.62 -2.16 15.32
CA ARG A 120 0.35 -1.52 14.87
C ARG A 120 0.08 -1.57 13.37
N GLY A 121 -1.12 -2.02 12.98
CA GLY A 121 -1.72 -1.80 11.65
C GLY A 121 -2.60 -2.95 11.12
N VAL A 122 -3.92 -2.87 11.39
CA VAL A 122 -5.05 -3.70 10.89
C VAL A 122 -4.89 -5.24 10.95
N GLU A 123 -5.46 -5.84 12.00
CA GLU A 123 -5.89 -7.23 11.98
C GLU A 123 -6.96 -7.40 10.90
N ASN A 124 -6.63 -8.07 9.79
CA ASN A 124 -7.66 -8.72 8.99
C ASN A 124 -8.00 -10.01 9.75
N VAL A 125 -9.05 -9.91 10.59
CA VAL A 125 -9.76 -11.02 11.22
C VAL A 125 -10.64 -11.71 10.17
#